data_AF-A0A433T5U6-F1
#
_entry.id   AF-A0A433T5U6-F1
#
_cell.length_a   1.000
_cell.length_b   1.000
_cell.length_c   1.000
_cell.angle_alpha   90.00
_cell.angle_beta   90.00
_cell.angle_gamma   90.00
#
_symmetry.space_group_name_H-M   'P 1'
#
loop_
_entity.id
_entity.type
_entity.pdbx_description
1 polymer ?
#
loop_
_entity_poly.entity_id
_entity_poly.type
_entity_poly.pdbx_seq_one_letter_code
_entity_poly.pdbx_strand_id
1 'polypeptide(L)'
;MGGPLPVVNRDQLPLVFHEPHVYTGFRPLHQPWKNYVLSLFQWHNEVMNVWTHLLALVVVVIRAAIWSLEFDLVLDPYMWPLAVGIATIIVLYTCSSCAHCFSNRSELTHYTCFMCDYAGIGLYGFGSTILHYWYCLHEDFLGTLSHQLATPVGAFLGVLTCVCCSISKTKYKRPYPFIRRVWQMSSVLAIYLWLIFPIWYKIWLYVHDGEWESSFRHHLQQMLWFTMGGFFFGTDIPQRFYPGKFDLLGHSHQLFHVCIFMTTFEQMNAIYLEMTDGIHLVRRMEAPTLLNTWGAFWFVVLANAAVVYYFHTKVMARLEIESLKKQDGDGIKTCDDVDMLTAANSTEGQGNGIGLIDDGKDSSAYVTGNDKKFDKNNVHPENDINSPNKRVHDGGKMEESQCLNNHNGCKLTIRS
;
A
#
# COMPACT_ATOMS: atom_id res chain seq x y z
N MET A 1 -5.52 30.34 20.30
CA MET A 1 -5.21 29.36 19.24
C MET A 1 -6.29 28.29 19.27
N GLY A 2 -7.08 28.14 18.19
CA GLY A 2 -8.19 27.18 18.15
C GLY A 2 -7.71 25.72 18.07
N GLY A 3 -8.44 24.81 18.72
CA GLY A 3 -8.24 23.36 18.61
C GLY A 3 -8.74 22.79 17.28
N PRO A 4 -8.75 21.46 17.12
CA PRO A 4 -9.29 20.82 15.92
C PRO A 4 -10.78 21.15 15.75
N LEU A 5 -11.18 21.35 14.49
CA LEU A 5 -12.57 21.64 14.14
C LEU A 5 -13.46 20.38 14.28
N PRO A 6 -14.79 20.56 14.41
CA PRO A 6 -15.75 19.44 14.39
C PRO A 6 -15.63 18.60 13.12
N VAL A 7 -16.02 17.32 13.24
CA VAL A 7 -16.08 16.39 12.10
C VAL A 7 -17.16 16.80 11.10
N VAL A 8 -16.98 16.38 9.85
CA VAL A 8 -17.87 16.66 8.72
C VAL A 8 -18.42 15.35 8.11
N ASN A 9 -19.50 15.47 7.35
CA ASN A 9 -20.05 14.37 6.56
C ASN A 9 -19.25 14.20 5.27
N ARG A 10 -19.27 12.98 4.70
CA ARG A 10 -18.51 12.67 3.48
C ARG A 10 -18.85 13.60 2.30
N ASP A 11 -20.08 14.09 2.20
CA ASP A 11 -20.56 14.89 1.06
C ASP A 11 -19.88 16.27 0.99
N GLN A 12 -19.21 16.68 2.07
CA GLN A 12 -18.41 17.90 2.14
C GLN A 12 -16.95 17.68 1.72
N LEU A 13 -16.56 16.45 1.37
CA LEU A 13 -15.20 16.07 1.03
C LEU A 13 -15.09 15.59 -0.41
N PRO A 14 -13.93 15.80 -1.07
CA PRO A 14 -13.62 15.16 -2.34
C PRO A 14 -13.74 13.64 -2.28
N LEU A 15 -14.11 13.05 -3.41
CA LEU A 15 -14.40 11.62 -3.54
C LEU A 15 -13.23 10.70 -3.10
N VAL A 16 -11.99 11.18 -3.15
CA VAL A 16 -10.80 10.42 -2.72
C VAL A 16 -10.84 10.04 -1.24
N PHE A 17 -11.46 10.85 -0.38
CA PHE A 17 -11.55 10.63 1.06
C PHE A 17 -12.72 9.76 1.50
N HIS A 18 -13.69 9.53 0.61
CA HIS A 18 -14.89 8.78 0.97
C HIS A 18 -14.48 7.34 1.25
N GLU A 19 -14.92 6.72 2.34
CA GLU A 19 -14.70 5.29 2.54
C GLU A 19 -15.99 4.48 2.26
N PRO A 20 -15.90 3.25 1.71
CA PRO A 20 -17.08 2.45 1.43
C PRO A 20 -17.92 2.25 2.70
N HIS A 21 -19.23 2.52 2.59
CA HIS A 21 -20.20 2.34 3.67
C HIS A 21 -19.98 3.19 4.93
N VAL A 22 -19.05 4.15 4.89
CA VAL A 22 -18.81 5.15 5.94
C VAL A 22 -19.36 6.51 5.48
N TYR A 23 -20.21 7.15 6.28
CA TYR A 23 -20.92 8.38 5.87
C TYR A 23 -20.54 9.62 6.68
N THR A 24 -20.13 9.44 7.93
CA THR A 24 -19.90 10.52 8.89
C THR A 24 -18.55 10.38 9.60
N GLY A 25 -18.19 11.38 10.41
CA GLY A 25 -17.01 11.33 11.27
C GLY A 25 -15.70 11.70 10.59
N PHE A 26 -15.72 12.32 9.41
CA PHE A 26 -14.49 12.69 8.71
C PHE A 26 -13.90 13.99 9.25
N ARG A 27 -12.58 14.12 9.24
CA ARG A 27 -11.92 15.38 9.63
C ARG A 27 -11.92 16.39 8.48
N PRO A 28 -12.10 17.69 8.76
CA PRO A 28 -12.04 18.72 7.74
C PRO A 28 -10.63 18.86 7.15
N LEU A 29 -10.58 19.30 5.89
CA LEU A 29 -9.34 19.48 5.15
C LEU A 29 -8.65 20.81 5.52
N HIS A 30 -7.39 20.94 5.09
CA HIS A 30 -6.61 22.18 5.11
C HIS A 30 -6.38 22.82 6.49
N GLN A 31 -6.53 22.06 7.58
CA GLN A 31 -6.21 22.53 8.92
C GLN A 31 -4.69 22.64 9.15
N PRO A 32 -4.22 23.42 10.13
CA PRO A 32 -2.83 23.33 10.58
C PRO A 32 -2.45 21.90 11.00
N TRP A 33 -1.21 21.48 10.75
CA TRP A 33 -0.72 20.12 11.08
C TRP A 33 -0.97 19.72 12.53
N LYS A 34 -0.79 20.67 13.46
CA LYS A 34 -1.07 20.49 14.89
C LYS A 34 -2.51 20.01 15.15
N ASN A 35 -3.50 20.43 14.37
CA ASN A 35 -4.89 20.03 14.58
C ASN A 35 -5.09 18.54 14.27
N TYR A 36 -4.36 17.95 13.32
CA TYR A 36 -4.43 16.51 13.07
C TYR A 36 -3.80 15.70 14.21
N VAL A 37 -2.71 16.19 14.80
CA VAL A 37 -2.13 15.57 16.00
C VAL A 37 -3.07 15.69 17.20
N LEU A 38 -3.69 16.86 17.41
CA LEU A 38 -4.67 17.03 18.48
C LEU A 38 -5.94 16.20 18.25
N SER A 39 -6.28 15.89 16.98
CA SER A 39 -7.44 15.05 16.66
C SER A 39 -7.32 13.62 17.17
N LEU A 40 -6.13 13.16 17.58
CA LEU A 40 -5.96 11.87 18.26
C LEU A 40 -6.83 11.75 19.52
N PHE A 41 -7.23 12.87 20.12
CA PHE A 41 -8.10 12.91 21.29
C PHE A 41 -9.55 13.31 20.95
N GLN A 42 -9.94 13.21 19.67
CA GLN A 42 -11.28 13.52 19.17
C GLN A 42 -11.91 12.29 18.52
N TRP A 43 -13.22 12.12 18.69
CA TRP A 43 -13.98 11.08 17.99
C TRP A 43 -14.12 11.40 16.51
N HIS A 44 -13.51 10.56 15.66
CA HIS A 44 -13.59 10.62 14.20
C HIS A 44 -13.33 9.22 13.61
N ASN A 45 -13.65 9.01 12.33
CA ASN A 45 -13.58 7.70 11.67
C ASN A 45 -12.17 7.08 11.68
N GLU A 46 -11.13 7.91 11.61
CA GLU A 46 -9.73 7.46 11.64
C GLU A 46 -9.12 7.23 13.03
N VAL A 47 -9.81 7.58 14.13
CA VAL A 47 -9.15 7.69 15.46
C VAL A 47 -8.64 6.33 15.92
N MET A 48 -9.45 5.29 15.75
CA MET A 48 -9.09 3.94 16.12
C MET A 48 -8.02 3.36 15.20
N ASN A 49 -8.04 3.69 13.90
CA ASN A 49 -6.99 3.26 12.97
C ASN A 49 -5.61 3.75 13.43
N VAL A 50 -5.54 4.98 13.96
CA VAL A 50 -4.29 5.53 14.51
C VAL A 50 -3.94 4.87 15.85
N TRP A 51 -4.87 4.81 16.81
CA TRP A 51 -4.57 4.31 18.15
C TRP A 51 -4.20 2.83 18.19
N THR A 52 -4.81 1.98 17.36
CA THR A 52 -4.47 0.55 17.33
C THR A 52 -3.01 0.34 16.95
N HIS A 53 -2.49 1.09 15.98
CA HIS A 53 -1.08 0.99 15.56
C HIS A 53 -0.12 1.79 16.45
N LEU A 54 -0.55 2.91 17.05
CA LEU A 54 0.26 3.60 18.07
C LEU A 54 0.47 2.73 19.32
N LEU A 55 -0.57 2.04 19.78
CA LEU A 55 -0.45 1.12 20.91
C LEU A 55 0.46 -0.06 20.56
N ALA A 56 0.30 -0.64 19.36
CA ALA A 56 1.18 -1.70 18.86
C ALA A 56 2.65 -1.24 18.81
N LEU A 57 2.91 -0.02 18.34
CA LEU A 57 4.25 0.59 18.34
C LEU A 57 4.83 0.65 19.76
N VAL A 58 4.07 1.13 20.75
CA VAL A 58 4.51 1.18 22.15
C VAL A 58 4.85 -0.21 22.67
N VAL A 59 4.00 -1.21 22.40
CA VAL A 59 4.24 -2.61 22.82
C VAL A 59 5.55 -3.14 22.22
N VAL A 60 5.78 -2.92 20.93
CA VAL A 60 7.00 -3.38 20.24
C VAL A 60 8.24 -2.66 20.77
N VAL A 61 8.17 -1.36 21.04
CA VAL A 61 9.29 -0.59 21.61
C VAL A 61 9.63 -1.08 23.03
N ILE A 62 8.61 -1.32 23.87
CA ILE A 62 8.83 -1.89 25.22
C ILE A 62 9.49 -3.26 25.10
N ARG A 63 8.99 -4.12 24.20
CA ARG A 63 9.55 -5.45 23.97
C ARG A 63 10.98 -5.41 23.46
N ALA A 64 11.28 -4.50 22.53
CA ALA A 64 12.64 -4.27 22.03
C ALA A 64 13.58 -3.83 23.15
N ALA A 65 13.12 -2.95 24.05
CA ALA A 65 13.90 -2.52 25.21
C ALA A 65 14.19 -3.70 26.16
N ILE A 66 13.20 -4.53 26.46
CA ILE A 66 13.40 -5.73 27.29
C ILE A 66 14.40 -6.69 26.63
N TRP A 67 14.21 -7.00 25.35
CA TRP A 67 15.10 -7.89 24.62
C TRP A 67 16.52 -7.36 24.46
N SER A 68 16.72 -6.05 24.43
CA SER A 68 18.08 -5.46 24.43
C SER A 68 18.86 -5.70 25.74
N LEU A 69 18.17 -6.10 26.81
CA LEU A 69 18.80 -6.54 28.07
C LEU A 69 19.19 -8.02 28.04
N GLU A 70 18.51 -8.82 27.20
CA GLU A 70 18.74 -10.27 27.09
C GLU A 70 19.68 -10.63 25.93
N PHE A 71 19.60 -9.87 24.83
CA PHE A 71 20.32 -10.11 23.58
C PHE A 71 21.12 -8.86 23.18
N ASP A 72 22.37 -9.06 22.75
CA ASP A 72 23.19 -7.97 22.22
C ASP A 72 22.79 -7.65 20.77
N LEU A 73 21.75 -6.83 20.61
CA LEU A 73 21.18 -6.45 19.32
C LEU A 73 22.11 -5.63 18.42
N VAL A 74 23.24 -5.14 18.96
CA VAL A 74 24.13 -4.19 18.28
C VAL A 74 25.43 -4.87 17.87
N LEU A 75 26.11 -5.52 18.80
CA LEU A 75 27.46 -6.04 18.57
C LEU A 75 27.47 -7.51 18.17
N ASP A 76 26.45 -8.31 18.53
CA ASP A 76 26.36 -9.72 18.11
C ASP A 76 25.72 -9.83 16.72
N PRO A 77 26.46 -10.26 15.68
CA PRO A 77 25.90 -10.39 14.33
C PRO A 77 24.73 -11.37 14.25
N TYR A 78 24.69 -12.40 15.11
CA TYR A 78 23.57 -13.34 15.14
C TYR A 78 22.26 -12.71 15.63
N MET A 79 22.33 -11.52 16.23
CA MET A 79 21.17 -10.73 16.67
C MET A 79 20.76 -9.63 15.67
N TRP A 80 21.56 -9.38 14.63
CA TRP A 80 21.19 -8.39 13.60
C TRP A 80 19.91 -8.72 12.84
N PRO A 81 19.60 -10.00 12.49
CA PRO A 81 18.31 -10.35 11.92
C PRO A 81 17.13 -9.95 12.83
N LEU A 82 17.26 -10.19 14.14
CA LEU A 82 16.28 -9.77 15.15
C LEU A 82 16.14 -8.25 15.19
N ALA A 83 17.26 -7.53 15.27
CA ALA A 83 17.27 -6.06 15.33
C ALA A 83 16.64 -5.41 14.09
N VAL A 84 16.94 -5.94 12.90
CA VAL A 84 16.31 -5.52 11.63
C VAL A 84 14.82 -5.82 11.64
N GLY A 85 14.41 -7.02 12.06
CA GLY A 85 13.00 -7.40 12.16
C GLY A 85 12.20 -6.47 13.10
N ILE A 86 12.75 -6.14 14.26
CA ILE A 86 12.14 -5.17 15.19
C ILE A 86 12.04 -3.79 14.54
N ALA A 87 13.10 -3.32 13.89
CA ALA A 87 13.13 -2.03 13.23
C ALA A 87 12.06 -1.93 12.13
N THR A 88 11.85 -2.99 11.34
CA THR A 88 10.81 -2.99 10.29
C THR A 88 9.39 -2.93 10.87
N ILE A 89 9.13 -3.61 12.00
CA ILE A 89 7.84 -3.53 12.71
C ILE A 89 7.60 -2.12 13.26
N ILE A 90 8.62 -1.48 13.84
CA ILE A 90 8.55 -0.09 14.30
C ILE A 90 8.21 0.86 13.15
N VAL A 91 8.88 0.70 12.00
CA VAL A 91 8.62 1.52 10.81
C VAL A 91 7.20 1.29 10.28
N LEU A 92 6.71 0.05 10.21
CA LEU A 92 5.34 -0.27 9.83
C LEU A 92 4.32 0.53 10.65
N TYR A 93 4.38 0.41 11.99
CA TYR A 93 3.39 1.06 12.85
C TYR A 93 3.51 2.59 12.84
N THR A 94 4.74 3.10 12.71
CA THR A 94 4.97 4.54 12.57
C THR A 94 4.37 5.08 11.28
N CYS A 95 4.68 4.45 10.13
CA CYS A 95 4.16 4.86 8.83
C CYS A 95 2.63 4.80 8.79
N SER A 96 2.05 3.72 9.30
CA SER A 96 0.58 3.55 9.29
C SER A 96 -0.12 4.56 10.21
N SER A 97 0.37 4.74 11.44
CA SER A 97 -0.19 5.72 12.38
C SER A 97 -0.11 7.15 11.83
N CYS A 98 1.04 7.52 11.26
CA CYS A 98 1.22 8.80 10.60
C CYS A 98 0.29 8.95 9.39
N ALA A 99 0.14 7.91 8.58
CA ALA A 99 -0.71 7.96 7.39
C ALA A 99 -2.16 8.25 7.77
N HIS A 100 -2.71 7.50 8.73
CA HIS A 100 -4.07 7.72 9.22
C HIS A 100 -4.22 9.01 10.03
N CYS A 101 -3.16 9.51 10.68
CA CYS A 101 -3.20 10.80 11.36
C CYS A 101 -3.34 11.97 10.36
N PHE A 102 -2.55 11.97 9.29
CA PHE A 102 -2.38 13.12 8.40
C PHE A 102 -3.13 13.03 7.07
N SER A 103 -3.74 11.89 6.75
CA SER A 103 -4.39 11.65 5.46
C SER A 103 -5.46 12.69 5.11
N ASN A 104 -6.21 13.22 6.08
CA ASN A 104 -7.24 14.25 5.85
C ASN A 104 -6.70 15.68 5.70
N ARG A 105 -5.39 15.90 5.48
CA ARG A 105 -4.83 17.25 5.33
C ARG A 105 -5.12 17.88 3.97
N SER A 106 -4.89 17.12 2.91
CA SER A 106 -5.07 17.51 1.51
C SER A 106 -5.07 16.24 0.64
N GLU A 107 -5.52 16.32 -0.61
CA GLU A 107 -5.50 15.16 -1.52
C GLU A 107 -4.06 14.64 -1.74
N LEU A 108 -3.09 15.54 -1.94
CA LEU A 108 -1.68 15.15 -2.10
C LEU A 108 -1.13 14.47 -0.84
N THR A 109 -1.44 15.01 0.34
CA THR A 109 -1.04 14.39 1.61
C THR A 109 -1.68 13.02 1.76
N HIS A 110 -2.97 12.86 1.45
CA HIS A 110 -3.66 11.58 1.48
C HIS A 110 -2.93 10.52 0.66
N TYR A 111 -2.61 10.80 -0.60
CA TYR A 111 -1.87 9.88 -1.45
C TYR A 111 -0.48 9.56 -0.87
N THR A 112 0.28 10.58 -0.49
CA THR A 112 1.66 10.44 -0.01
C THR A 112 1.73 9.61 1.27
N CYS A 113 0.90 9.93 2.25
CA CYS A 113 0.77 9.21 3.50
C CYS A 113 0.50 7.71 3.30
N PHE A 114 -0.49 7.36 2.46
CA PHE A 114 -0.79 5.95 2.22
C PHE A 114 0.30 5.24 1.40
N MET A 115 1.04 5.93 0.55
CA MET A 115 2.21 5.33 -0.12
C MET A 115 3.34 5.04 0.88
N CYS A 116 3.58 5.91 1.85
CA CYS A 116 4.49 5.62 2.96
C CYS A 116 4.01 4.43 3.81
N ASP A 117 2.70 4.30 4.05
CA ASP A 117 2.13 3.14 4.74
C ASP A 117 2.38 1.83 3.96
N TYR A 118 2.15 1.84 2.66
CA TYR A 118 2.45 0.69 1.80
C TYR A 118 3.93 0.31 1.79
N ALA A 119 4.83 1.29 1.82
CA ALA A 119 6.26 1.06 2.00
C ALA A 119 6.56 0.37 3.34
N GLY A 120 5.89 0.79 4.41
CA GLY A 120 5.97 0.15 5.73
C GLY A 120 5.52 -1.31 5.72
N ILE A 121 4.40 -1.62 5.05
CA ILE A 121 3.90 -2.99 4.87
C ILE A 121 4.94 -3.86 4.13
N GLY A 122 5.48 -3.36 3.01
CA GLY A 122 6.50 -4.07 2.25
C GLY A 122 7.78 -4.31 3.04
N LEU A 123 8.25 -3.30 3.79
CA LEU A 123 9.43 -3.40 4.64
C LEU A 123 9.24 -4.39 5.81
N TYR A 124 8.04 -4.42 6.42
CA TYR A 124 7.70 -5.42 7.43
C TYR A 124 7.71 -6.84 6.88
N GLY A 125 7.13 -7.08 5.69
CA GLY A 125 7.19 -8.40 5.05
C GLY A 125 8.63 -8.84 4.75
N PHE A 126 9.50 -7.91 4.37
CA PHE A 126 10.94 -8.16 4.23
C PHE A 126 11.59 -8.52 5.57
N GLY A 127 11.36 -7.74 6.64
CA GLY A 127 11.91 -8.05 7.96
C GLY A 127 11.41 -9.39 8.51
N SER A 128 10.14 -9.74 8.27
CA SER A 128 9.58 -11.05 8.59
C SER A 128 10.24 -12.19 7.82
N THR A 129 10.59 -11.95 6.56
CA THR A 129 11.38 -12.91 5.76
C THR A 129 12.72 -13.17 6.44
N ILE A 130 13.43 -12.11 6.84
CA ILE A 130 14.69 -12.22 7.59
C ILE A 130 14.50 -13.02 8.87
N LEU A 131 13.50 -12.67 9.70
CA LEU A 131 13.26 -13.35 10.97
C LEU A 131 13.02 -14.86 10.79
N HIS A 132 12.12 -15.25 9.89
CA HIS A 132 11.78 -16.67 9.73
C HIS A 132 12.89 -17.47 9.07
N TYR A 133 13.63 -16.91 8.11
CA TYR A 133 14.72 -17.64 7.46
C TYR A 133 15.96 -17.79 8.35
N TRP A 134 16.20 -16.86 9.27
CA TRP A 134 17.35 -16.97 10.20
C TRP A 134 17.05 -17.79 11.44
N TYR A 135 15.83 -17.72 11.98
CA TYR A 135 15.49 -18.36 13.26
C TYR A 135 14.59 -19.58 13.14
N CYS A 136 13.84 -19.72 12.04
CA CYS A 136 12.87 -20.81 11.87
C CYS A 136 13.20 -21.76 10.71
N LEU A 137 14.31 -21.57 9.99
CA LEU A 137 14.65 -22.43 8.85
C LEU A 137 15.22 -23.76 9.33
N HIS A 138 14.61 -24.86 8.87
CA HIS A 138 15.08 -26.21 9.18
C HIS A 138 16.43 -26.52 8.52
N GLU A 139 17.21 -27.41 9.16
CA GLU A 139 18.57 -27.78 8.73
C GLU A 139 18.62 -28.30 7.27
N ASP A 140 17.58 -29.00 6.81
CA ASP A 140 17.48 -29.53 5.44
C ASP A 140 17.54 -28.45 4.35
N PHE A 141 17.21 -27.21 4.69
CA PHE A 141 17.23 -26.09 3.76
C PHE A 141 18.48 -25.21 3.87
N LEU A 142 19.36 -25.48 4.84
CA LEU A 142 20.60 -24.73 4.97
C LEU A 142 21.48 -24.91 3.74
N GLY A 143 22.01 -23.79 3.24
CA GLY A 143 22.82 -23.75 2.02
C GLY A 143 22.06 -23.93 0.70
N THR A 144 20.76 -24.26 0.72
CA THR A 144 19.94 -24.38 -0.50
C THR A 144 19.74 -23.03 -1.20
N LEU A 145 19.27 -23.07 -2.45
CA LEU A 145 18.92 -21.86 -3.20
C LEU A 145 17.86 -21.01 -2.48
N SER A 146 16.90 -21.63 -1.80
CA SER A 146 15.88 -20.92 -1.00
C SER A 146 16.53 -20.10 0.11
N HIS A 147 17.47 -20.69 0.84
CA HIS A 147 18.23 -20.00 1.89
C HIS A 147 19.08 -18.86 1.33
N GLN A 148 19.83 -19.11 0.24
CA GLN A 148 20.69 -18.09 -0.38
C GLN A 148 19.89 -16.91 -0.95
N LEU A 149 18.67 -17.17 -1.45
CA LEU A 149 17.80 -16.15 -2.03
C LEU A 149 16.83 -15.50 -1.04
N ALA A 150 16.83 -15.90 0.24
CA ALA A 150 15.93 -15.40 1.28
C ALA A 150 15.85 -13.87 1.30
N THR A 151 16.99 -13.22 1.54
CA THR A 151 17.09 -11.75 1.61
C THR A 151 16.80 -11.06 0.27
N PRO A 152 17.43 -11.40 -0.88
CA PRO A 152 17.18 -10.68 -2.12
C PRO A 152 15.74 -10.84 -2.64
N VAL A 153 15.13 -12.02 -2.52
CA VAL A 153 13.73 -12.23 -2.90
C VAL A 153 12.80 -11.48 -1.96
N GLY A 154 13.05 -11.55 -0.64
CA GLY A 154 12.29 -10.77 0.34
C GLY A 154 12.36 -9.26 0.08
N ALA A 155 13.55 -8.74 -0.26
CA ALA A 155 13.75 -7.33 -0.57
C ALA A 155 13.00 -6.92 -1.84
N PHE A 156 13.10 -7.72 -2.90
CA PHE A 156 12.37 -7.50 -4.15
C PHE A 156 10.85 -7.50 -3.92
N LEU A 157 10.31 -8.51 -3.23
CA LEU A 157 8.87 -8.61 -2.95
C LEU A 157 8.39 -7.49 -2.03
N GLY A 158 9.23 -7.01 -1.11
CA GLY A 158 8.94 -5.88 -0.24
C GLY A 158 8.76 -4.58 -1.03
N VAL A 159 9.68 -4.30 -1.96
CA VAL A 159 9.58 -3.14 -2.86
C VAL A 159 8.41 -3.30 -3.83
N LEU A 160 8.20 -4.51 -4.37
CA LEU A 160 7.09 -4.82 -5.26
C LEU A 160 5.74 -4.55 -4.60
N THR A 161 5.59 -4.87 -3.31
CA THR A 161 4.39 -4.55 -2.52
C THR A 161 4.12 -3.04 -2.50
N CYS A 162 5.13 -2.22 -2.24
CA CYS A 162 5.00 -0.76 -2.28
C CYS A 162 4.59 -0.26 -3.68
N VAL A 163 5.21 -0.78 -4.75
CA VAL A 163 4.89 -0.44 -6.13
C VAL A 163 3.44 -0.79 -6.47
N CYS A 164 3.03 -2.05 -6.24
CA CYS A 164 1.69 -2.53 -6.57
C CYS A 164 0.60 -1.76 -5.81
N CYS A 165 0.79 -1.51 -4.52
CA CYS A 165 -0.16 -0.73 -3.72
C CYS A 165 -0.20 0.75 -4.14
N SER A 166 0.93 1.33 -4.52
CA SER A 166 0.99 2.70 -5.05
C SER A 166 0.29 2.83 -6.41
N ILE A 167 0.47 1.85 -7.32
CA ILE A 167 -0.29 1.77 -8.58
C ILE A 167 -1.79 1.67 -8.27
N SER A 168 -2.16 0.76 -7.36
CA SER A 168 -3.56 0.55 -6.96
C SER A 168 -4.22 1.83 -6.45
N LYS A 169 -3.51 2.61 -5.63
CA LYS A 169 -4.03 3.86 -5.07
C LYS A 169 -4.07 5.00 -6.09
N THR A 170 -3.07 5.12 -6.97
CA THR A 170 -2.92 6.28 -7.86
C THR A 170 -3.66 6.14 -9.18
N LYS A 171 -3.72 4.93 -9.76
CA LYS A 171 -4.27 4.68 -11.11
C LYS A 171 -5.80 4.62 -11.13
N TYR A 172 -6.40 4.01 -10.12
CA TYR A 172 -7.84 3.74 -10.12
C TYR A 172 -8.60 4.84 -9.37
N LYS A 173 -9.81 5.18 -9.84
CA LYS A 173 -10.73 6.14 -9.21
C LYS A 173 -12.02 5.42 -8.77
N ARG A 174 -12.83 6.06 -7.91
CA ARG A 174 -14.11 5.50 -7.44
C ARG A 174 -15.19 5.59 -8.55
N PRO A 175 -16.13 4.62 -8.65
CA PRO A 175 -16.18 3.37 -7.88
C PRO A 175 -15.02 2.45 -8.27
N TYR A 176 -14.34 1.90 -7.27
CA TYR A 176 -13.10 1.19 -7.52
C TYR A 176 -13.34 -0.18 -8.17
N PRO A 177 -12.63 -0.51 -9.25
CA PRO A 177 -12.73 -1.83 -9.87
C PRO A 177 -12.06 -2.90 -9.01
N PHE A 178 -12.52 -4.15 -9.12
CA PHE A 178 -11.98 -5.29 -8.37
C PHE A 178 -10.46 -5.46 -8.55
N ILE A 179 -9.94 -5.17 -9.74
CA ILE A 179 -8.50 -5.22 -10.05
C ILE A 179 -7.64 -4.38 -9.10
N ARG A 180 -8.19 -3.30 -8.52
CA ARG A 180 -7.52 -2.48 -7.50
C ARG A 180 -7.13 -3.32 -6.29
N ARG A 181 -8.04 -4.17 -5.81
CA ARG A 181 -7.81 -5.08 -4.67
C ARG A 181 -6.83 -6.18 -5.03
N VAL A 182 -6.90 -6.69 -6.27
CA VAL A 182 -5.97 -7.71 -6.77
C VAL A 182 -4.53 -7.21 -6.64
N TRP A 183 -4.19 -6.01 -7.11
CA TRP A 183 -2.84 -5.44 -6.96
C TRP A 183 -2.32 -5.42 -5.52
N GLN A 184 -3.18 -5.02 -4.57
CA GLN A 184 -2.79 -4.91 -3.16
C GLN A 184 -2.65 -6.29 -2.52
N MET A 185 -3.67 -7.13 -2.67
CA MET A 185 -3.72 -8.43 -1.99
C MET A 185 -2.74 -9.44 -2.60
N SER A 186 -2.54 -9.45 -3.92
CA SER A 186 -1.65 -10.42 -4.55
C SER A 186 -0.17 -10.15 -4.23
N SER A 187 0.23 -8.88 -4.16
CA SER A 187 1.61 -8.51 -3.80
C SER A 187 1.93 -8.85 -2.35
N VAL A 188 1.01 -8.54 -1.42
CA VAL A 188 1.12 -8.92 -0.01
C VAL A 188 1.09 -10.45 0.16
N LEU A 189 0.24 -11.16 -0.60
CA LEU A 189 0.22 -12.62 -0.57
C LEU A 189 1.52 -13.22 -1.10
N ALA A 190 2.11 -12.66 -2.15
CA ALA A 190 3.37 -13.16 -2.70
C ALA A 190 4.52 -13.09 -1.69
N ILE A 191 4.69 -11.95 -1.00
CA ILE A 191 5.70 -11.85 0.07
C ILE A 191 5.35 -12.74 1.26
N TYR A 192 4.06 -12.90 1.58
CA TYR A 192 3.63 -13.78 2.67
C TYR A 192 3.96 -15.25 2.40
N LEU A 193 3.70 -15.75 1.19
CA LEU A 193 4.03 -17.13 0.80
C LEU A 193 5.53 -17.40 0.87
N TRP A 194 6.35 -16.40 0.52
CA TRP A 194 7.81 -16.49 0.67
C TRP A 194 8.23 -16.54 2.13
N LEU A 195 7.81 -15.56 2.94
CA LEU A 195 8.28 -15.45 4.33
C LEU A 195 7.81 -16.61 5.22
N ILE A 196 6.68 -17.25 4.92
CA ILE A 196 6.13 -18.30 5.76
C ILE A 196 6.71 -19.69 5.43
N PHE A 197 7.44 -19.83 4.34
CA PHE A 197 8.00 -21.11 3.88
C PHE A 197 8.73 -21.91 4.98
N PRO A 198 9.63 -21.33 5.80
CA PRO A 198 10.29 -22.05 6.89
C PRO A 198 9.31 -22.68 7.89
N ILE A 199 8.27 -21.93 8.25
CA ILE A 199 7.25 -22.35 9.21
C ILE A 199 6.37 -23.45 8.63
N TRP A 200 5.96 -23.36 7.35
CA TRP A 200 5.18 -24.41 6.70
C TRP A 200 5.91 -25.73 6.68
N TYR A 201 7.22 -25.71 6.45
CA TYR A 201 8.01 -26.93 6.45
C TYR A 201 8.08 -27.56 7.84
N LYS A 202 8.28 -26.77 8.90
CA LYS A 202 8.26 -27.28 10.28
C LYS A 202 6.89 -27.84 10.67
N ILE A 203 5.79 -27.20 10.25
CA ILE A 203 4.43 -27.74 10.45
C ILE A 203 4.27 -29.07 9.71
N TRP A 204 4.80 -29.20 8.51
CA TRP A 204 4.76 -30.46 7.76
C TRP A 204 5.53 -31.57 8.47
N LEU A 205 6.74 -31.29 8.98
CA LEU A 205 7.51 -32.23 9.79
C LEU A 205 6.75 -32.63 11.06
N TYR A 206 6.17 -31.67 11.79
CA TYR A 206 5.36 -31.99 12.96
C TYR A 206 4.20 -32.95 12.66
N VAL A 207 3.49 -32.75 11.55
CA VAL A 207 2.37 -33.62 11.16
C VAL A 207 2.85 -35.04 10.80
N HIS A 208 4.06 -35.17 10.25
CA HIS A 208 4.60 -36.45 9.80
C HIS A 208 5.35 -37.21 10.92
N ASP A 209 6.18 -36.50 11.67
CA ASP A 209 7.13 -37.07 12.64
C ASP A 209 6.69 -36.87 14.11
N GLY A 210 5.71 -36.00 14.36
CA GLY A 210 5.11 -35.80 15.68
C GLY A 210 5.92 -34.92 16.64
N GLU A 211 7.00 -34.30 16.19
CA GLU A 211 7.87 -33.47 17.02
C GLU A 211 7.26 -32.08 17.26
N TRP A 212 6.83 -31.81 18.48
CA TRP A 212 6.21 -30.53 18.85
C TRP A 212 7.24 -29.52 19.37
N GLU A 213 7.24 -28.33 18.77
CA GLU A 213 8.05 -27.20 19.24
C GLU A 213 7.22 -26.17 20.01
N SER A 214 7.85 -25.53 21.00
CA SER A 214 7.23 -24.52 21.86
C SER A 214 6.65 -23.33 21.07
N SER A 215 7.29 -22.95 19.96
CA SER A 215 6.93 -21.82 19.10
C SER A 215 5.69 -22.07 18.23
N PHE A 216 5.29 -23.32 18.00
CA PHE A 216 4.26 -23.67 17.00
C PHE A 216 2.90 -23.04 17.26
N ARG A 217 2.47 -22.99 18.52
CA ARG A 217 1.20 -22.35 18.86
C ARG A 217 1.18 -20.89 18.39
N HIS A 218 2.27 -20.16 18.62
CA HIS A 218 2.39 -18.76 18.25
C HIS A 218 2.48 -18.59 16.72
N HIS A 219 3.21 -19.47 16.01
CA HIS A 219 3.22 -19.46 14.54
C HIS A 219 1.84 -19.75 13.93
N LEU A 220 1.08 -20.70 14.47
CA LEU A 220 -0.28 -20.97 13.99
C LEU A 220 -1.21 -19.78 14.24
N GLN A 221 -1.11 -19.14 15.41
CA GLN A 221 -1.87 -17.93 15.72
C GLN A 221 -1.48 -16.77 14.80
N GLN A 222 -0.18 -16.56 14.54
CA GLN A 222 0.33 -15.59 13.57
C GLN A 222 -0.31 -15.79 12.19
N MET A 223 -0.35 -17.02 11.67
CA MET A 223 -0.95 -17.34 10.37
C MET A 223 -2.47 -17.10 10.34
N LEU A 224 -3.17 -17.46 11.42
CA LEU A 224 -4.60 -17.24 11.58
C LEU A 224 -4.93 -15.74 11.58
N TRP A 225 -4.24 -14.96 12.41
CA TRP A 225 -4.43 -13.51 12.51
C TRP A 225 -4.12 -12.80 11.18
N PHE A 226 -3.07 -13.21 10.47
CA PHE A 226 -2.74 -12.65 9.17
C PHE A 226 -3.86 -12.90 8.15
N THR A 227 -4.40 -14.12 8.13
CA THR A 227 -5.50 -14.50 7.23
C THR A 227 -6.79 -13.75 7.57
N MET A 228 -7.11 -13.60 8.86
CA MET A 228 -8.23 -12.77 9.32
C MET A 228 -8.04 -11.29 8.93
N GLY A 229 -6.82 -10.77 9.01
CA GLY A 229 -6.48 -9.44 8.54
C GLY A 229 -6.80 -9.27 7.04
N GLY A 230 -6.35 -10.20 6.20
CA GLY A 230 -6.66 -10.21 4.77
C GLY A 230 -8.16 -10.24 4.48
N PHE A 231 -8.93 -11.00 5.27
CA PHE A 231 -10.39 -11.04 5.18
C PHE A 231 -11.03 -9.68 5.50
N PHE A 232 -10.68 -9.03 6.61
CA PHE A 232 -11.27 -7.74 6.97
C PHE A 232 -10.85 -6.61 6.00
N PHE A 233 -9.61 -6.63 5.53
CA PHE A 233 -9.13 -5.68 4.51
C PHE A 233 -9.89 -5.84 3.19
N GLY A 234 -10.16 -7.08 2.77
CA GLY A 234 -10.72 -7.37 1.44
C GLY A 234 -12.24 -7.26 1.31
N THR A 235 -12.99 -7.25 2.41
CA THR A 235 -14.45 -7.50 2.39
C THR A 235 -15.34 -6.33 2.78
N ASP A 236 -14.80 -5.30 3.44
CA ASP A 236 -15.56 -4.20 4.06
C ASP A 236 -16.58 -4.66 5.13
N ILE A 237 -16.39 -5.83 5.74
CA ILE A 237 -17.27 -6.36 6.80
C ILE A 237 -16.80 -5.86 8.17
N PRO A 238 -17.69 -5.35 9.05
CA PRO A 238 -19.15 -5.46 9.00
C PRO A 238 -19.89 -4.30 8.34
N GLN A 239 -19.23 -3.17 8.04
CA GLN A 239 -19.87 -1.95 7.56
C GLN A 239 -20.63 -2.13 6.23
N ARG A 240 -20.23 -3.12 5.42
CA ARG A 240 -20.94 -3.52 4.20
C ARG A 240 -22.38 -3.97 4.45
N PHE A 241 -22.65 -4.66 5.57
CA PHE A 241 -23.98 -5.14 5.92
C PHE A 241 -24.81 -4.10 6.67
N TYR A 242 -24.15 -3.21 7.41
CA TYR A 242 -24.81 -2.14 8.17
C TYR A 242 -24.15 -0.78 7.88
N PRO A 243 -24.37 -0.21 6.67
CA PRO A 243 -23.76 1.06 6.29
C PRO A 243 -24.12 2.17 7.30
N GLY A 244 -23.15 3.00 7.68
CA GLY A 244 -23.36 4.09 8.65
C GLY A 244 -23.28 3.68 10.13
N LYS A 245 -23.38 2.39 10.46
CA LYS A 245 -23.36 1.94 11.87
C LYS A 245 -21.96 1.85 12.45
N PHE A 246 -20.97 1.63 11.60
CA PHE A 246 -19.57 1.43 11.98
C PHE A 246 -18.68 2.61 11.57
N ASP A 247 -19.25 3.81 11.39
CA ASP A 247 -18.53 4.98 10.89
C ASP A 247 -17.34 5.38 11.77
N LEU A 248 -17.47 5.20 13.09
CA LEU A 248 -16.45 5.61 14.07
C LEU A 248 -15.68 4.43 14.67
N LEU A 249 -16.34 3.29 14.86
CA LEU A 249 -15.79 2.16 15.60
C LEU A 249 -16.23 0.84 14.94
N GLY A 250 -15.31 -0.11 14.87
CA GLY A 250 -15.57 -1.50 14.48
C GLY A 250 -15.70 -1.74 12.98
N HIS A 251 -15.39 -0.76 12.12
CA HIS A 251 -15.31 -1.02 10.68
C HIS A 251 -14.09 -1.88 10.34
N SER A 252 -14.16 -2.53 9.18
CA SER A 252 -13.24 -3.59 8.77
C SER A 252 -11.76 -3.18 8.82
N HIS A 253 -11.43 -1.95 8.42
CA HIS A 253 -10.04 -1.47 8.46
C HIS A 253 -9.47 -1.36 9.89
N GLN A 254 -10.29 -1.03 10.89
CA GLN A 254 -9.88 -1.07 12.30
C GLN A 254 -9.61 -2.50 12.76
N LEU A 255 -10.49 -3.44 12.38
CA LEU A 255 -10.33 -4.86 12.69
C LEU A 255 -9.10 -5.45 12.00
N PHE A 256 -8.81 -5.01 10.77
CA PHE A 256 -7.58 -5.33 10.06
C PHE A 256 -6.35 -4.87 10.85
N HIS A 257 -6.31 -3.62 11.35
CA HIS A 257 -5.20 -3.14 12.18
C HIS A 257 -5.01 -3.98 13.44
N VAL A 258 -6.10 -4.37 14.12
CA VAL A 258 -6.03 -5.27 15.29
C VAL A 258 -5.44 -6.62 14.90
N CYS A 259 -5.86 -7.20 13.77
CA CYS A 259 -5.30 -8.46 13.27
C CYS A 259 -3.80 -8.34 12.94
N ILE A 260 -3.36 -7.23 12.35
CA ILE A 260 -1.93 -6.99 12.08
C ILE A 260 -1.14 -6.83 13.37
N PHE A 261 -1.69 -6.17 14.40
CA PHE A 261 -1.09 -6.16 15.73
C PHE A 261 -0.94 -7.57 16.32
N MET A 262 -2.01 -8.36 16.30
CA MET A 262 -1.93 -9.74 16.81
C MET A 262 -0.96 -10.59 16.00
N THR A 263 -0.85 -10.37 14.69
CA THR A 263 0.10 -11.08 13.82
C THR A 263 1.55 -10.82 14.26
N THR A 264 1.94 -9.56 14.44
CA THR A 264 3.31 -9.24 14.88
C THR A 264 3.56 -9.66 16.32
N PHE A 265 2.56 -9.54 17.19
CA PHE A 265 2.67 -9.95 18.58
C PHE A 265 2.99 -11.45 18.70
N GLU A 266 2.25 -12.28 17.96
CA GLU A 266 2.48 -13.72 17.94
C GLU A 266 3.75 -14.10 17.18
N GLN A 267 4.11 -13.38 16.11
CA GLN A 267 5.41 -13.56 15.46
C GLN A 267 6.56 -13.32 16.45
N MET A 268 6.52 -12.23 17.21
CA MET A 268 7.56 -11.93 18.20
C MET A 268 7.58 -12.95 19.34
N ASN A 269 6.43 -13.50 19.76
CA ASN A 269 6.39 -14.60 20.72
C ASN A 269 7.05 -15.86 20.18
N ALA A 270 6.73 -16.23 18.94
CA ALA A 270 7.31 -17.39 18.30
C ALA A 270 8.84 -17.24 18.15
N ILE A 271 9.30 -16.10 17.60
CA ILE A 271 10.73 -15.81 17.43
C ILE A 271 11.49 -15.83 18.75
N TYR A 272 10.90 -15.32 19.83
CA TYR A 272 11.53 -15.41 21.14
C TYR A 272 11.82 -16.85 21.55
N LEU A 273 10.84 -17.74 21.39
CA LEU A 273 10.97 -19.15 21.73
C LEU A 273 11.97 -19.86 20.81
N GLU A 274 11.93 -19.59 19.50
CA GLU A 274 12.92 -20.10 18.53
C GLU A 274 14.35 -19.70 18.94
N MET A 275 14.52 -18.48 19.43
CA MET A 275 15.81 -18.01 19.92
C MET A 275 16.19 -18.65 21.24
N THR A 276 15.32 -18.67 22.26
CA THR A 276 15.68 -19.23 23.56
C THR A 276 15.97 -20.73 23.49
N ASP A 277 15.24 -21.45 22.64
CA ASP A 277 15.32 -22.91 22.55
C ASP A 277 16.38 -23.33 21.49
N GLY A 278 16.49 -22.57 20.39
CA GLY A 278 17.23 -22.94 19.18
C GLY A 278 18.48 -22.13 18.86
N ILE A 279 18.88 -21.12 19.65
CA ILE A 279 20.01 -20.23 19.28
C ILE A 279 21.33 -20.96 19.02
N HIS A 280 21.53 -22.11 19.66
CA HIS A 280 22.73 -22.91 19.48
C HIS A 280 22.86 -23.47 18.04
N LEU A 281 21.75 -23.72 17.35
CA LEU A 281 21.73 -24.14 15.95
C LEU A 281 22.07 -22.95 15.03
N VAL A 282 21.49 -21.78 15.31
CA VAL A 282 21.76 -20.54 14.57
C VAL A 282 23.25 -20.18 14.63
N ARG A 283 23.89 -20.38 15.77
CA ARG A 283 25.33 -20.13 15.97
C ARG A 283 26.25 -21.13 15.30
N ARG A 284 25.73 -22.24 14.75
CA ARG A 284 26.50 -23.17 13.90
C ARG A 284 26.54 -22.71 12.44
N MET A 285 25.64 -21.81 12.05
CA MET A 285 25.63 -21.22 10.72
C MET A 285 26.70 -20.14 10.57
N GLU A 286 27.01 -19.76 9.34
CA GLU A 286 27.81 -18.57 9.07
C GLU A 286 27.13 -17.33 9.65
N ALA A 287 27.92 -16.46 10.29
CA ALA A 287 27.41 -15.26 10.92
C ALA A 287 26.69 -14.35 9.89
N PRO A 288 25.54 -13.74 10.27
CA PRO A 288 24.90 -12.74 9.43
C PRO A 288 25.86 -11.61 9.06
N THR A 289 25.75 -11.12 7.84
CA THR A 289 26.58 -10.03 7.33
C THR A 289 25.78 -8.74 7.29
N LEU A 290 26.47 -7.60 7.17
CA LEU A 290 25.76 -6.34 6.96
C LEU A 290 24.92 -6.39 5.67
N LEU A 291 25.41 -7.01 4.60
CA LEU A 291 24.70 -7.05 3.32
C LEU A 291 23.38 -7.80 3.40
N ASN A 292 23.32 -8.92 4.13
CA ASN A 292 22.10 -9.73 4.24
C ASN A 292 21.13 -9.29 5.36
N THR A 293 21.52 -8.28 6.16
CA THR A 293 20.71 -7.68 7.24
C THR A 293 20.52 -6.17 7.06
N TRP A 294 21.30 -5.33 7.75
CA TRP A 294 21.14 -3.87 7.79
C TRP A 294 21.36 -3.18 6.45
N GLY A 295 22.29 -3.65 5.64
CA GLY A 295 22.53 -3.19 4.27
C GLY A 295 21.31 -3.43 3.37
N ALA A 296 20.72 -4.63 3.44
CA ALA A 296 19.48 -4.94 2.74
C ALA A 296 18.29 -4.11 3.28
N PHE A 297 18.20 -3.90 4.59
CA PHE A 297 17.20 -3.00 5.20
C PHE A 297 17.27 -1.60 4.59
N TRP A 298 18.44 -0.97 4.58
CA TRP A 298 18.60 0.37 4.01
C TRP A 298 18.36 0.40 2.51
N PHE A 299 18.76 -0.65 1.78
CA PHE A 299 18.42 -0.78 0.37
C PHE A 299 16.91 -0.76 0.15
N VAL A 300 16.13 -1.56 0.90
CA VAL A 300 14.66 -1.60 0.78
C VAL A 300 14.04 -0.26 1.18
N VAL A 301 14.53 0.39 2.23
CA VAL A 301 14.08 1.72 2.65
C VAL A 301 14.29 2.75 1.55
N LEU A 302 15.49 2.82 0.96
CA LEU A 302 15.82 3.76 -0.11
C LEU A 302 15.04 3.47 -1.40
N ALA A 303 14.89 2.20 -1.76
CA ALA A 303 14.09 1.79 -2.91
C ALA A 303 12.62 2.16 -2.74
N ASN A 304 12.03 1.90 -1.56
CA ASN A 304 10.67 2.32 -1.26
C ASN A 304 10.52 3.85 -1.24
N ALA A 305 11.49 4.59 -0.70
CA ALA A 305 11.48 6.05 -0.73
C ALA A 305 11.49 6.58 -2.18
N ALA A 306 12.27 5.96 -3.08
CA ALA A 306 12.27 6.31 -4.50
C ALA A 306 10.91 6.01 -5.16
N VAL A 307 10.26 4.89 -4.82
CA VAL A 307 8.90 4.56 -5.29
C VAL A 307 7.89 5.62 -4.81
N VAL A 308 7.90 5.95 -3.51
CA VAL A 308 7.01 6.97 -2.94
C VAL A 308 7.24 8.32 -3.60
N TYR A 309 8.49 8.74 -3.79
CA TYR A 309 8.83 10.00 -4.45
C TYR A 309 8.34 10.04 -5.92
N TYR A 310 8.55 8.96 -6.66
CA TYR A 310 8.07 8.83 -8.04
C TYR A 310 6.56 9.02 -8.13
N PHE A 311 5.78 8.30 -7.31
CA PHE A 311 4.33 8.43 -7.36
C PHE A 311 3.83 9.76 -6.76
N HIS A 312 4.51 10.31 -5.76
CA HIS A 312 4.22 11.63 -5.19
C HIS A 312 4.27 12.72 -6.28
N THR A 313 5.39 12.79 -7.02
CA THR A 313 5.56 13.79 -8.09
C THR A 313 4.52 13.62 -9.20
N LYS A 314 4.18 12.37 -9.56
CA LYS A 314 3.10 12.09 -10.52
C LYS A 314 1.72 12.55 -10.03
N VAL A 315 1.41 12.33 -8.75
CA VAL A 315 0.13 12.77 -8.17
C VAL A 315 0.07 14.29 -8.06
N MET A 316 1.16 14.93 -7.64
CA MET A 316 1.26 16.40 -7.55
C MET A 316 0.95 17.05 -8.90
N ALA A 317 1.67 16.65 -9.95
CA ALA A 317 1.46 17.18 -11.30
C ALA A 317 0.03 16.95 -11.80
N ARG A 318 -0.57 15.78 -11.51
CA ARG A 318 -1.97 15.51 -11.86
C ARG A 318 -2.94 16.46 -11.15
N LEU A 319 -2.76 16.66 -9.84
CA LEU A 319 -3.64 17.52 -9.05
C LEU A 319 -3.51 19.00 -9.46
N GLU A 320 -2.31 19.46 -9.82
CA GLU A 320 -2.09 20.80 -10.38
C GLU A 320 -2.89 20.99 -11.67
N ILE A 321 -2.79 20.06 -12.63
CA ILE A 321 -3.57 20.10 -13.88
C ILE A 321 -5.08 20.08 -13.60
N GLU A 322 -5.54 19.23 -12.68
CA GLU A 322 -6.96 19.16 -12.30
C GLU A 322 -7.44 20.46 -11.62
N SER A 323 -6.56 21.18 -10.92
CA SER A 323 -6.87 22.48 -10.30
C SER A 323 -6.98 23.61 -11.33
N LEU A 324 -6.08 23.66 -12.31
CA LEU A 324 -6.11 24.65 -13.39
C LEU A 324 -7.38 24.49 -14.24
N LYS A 325 -7.71 23.25 -14.63
CA LYS A 325 -8.95 22.96 -15.38
C LYS A 325 -10.23 23.38 -14.66
N LYS A 326 -10.24 23.33 -13.32
CA LYS A 326 -11.39 23.82 -12.53
C LYS A 326 -11.46 25.35 -12.54
N GLN A 327 -10.32 26.02 -12.46
CA GLN A 327 -10.27 27.48 -12.55
C GLN A 327 -10.69 27.98 -13.93
N ASP A 328 -10.25 27.33 -15.00
CA ASP A 328 -10.64 27.65 -16.38
C ASP A 328 -12.11 27.30 -16.66
N GLY A 329 -12.62 26.22 -16.05
CA GLY A 329 -14.01 25.78 -16.18
C GLY A 329 -15.04 26.67 -15.46
N ASP A 330 -14.65 27.26 -14.32
CA ASP A 330 -15.47 28.22 -13.56
C ASP A 330 -15.25 29.69 -14.01
N GLY A 331 -14.22 29.94 -14.82
CA GLY A 331 -13.90 31.25 -15.35
C GLY A 331 -13.33 31.17 -16.76
N ILE A 332 -14.21 31.27 -17.77
CA ILE A 332 -14.09 32.15 -18.96
C ILE A 332 -15.19 31.80 -20.00
N LYS A 333 -16.09 32.77 -20.21
CA LYS A 333 -16.52 33.12 -21.56
C LYS A 333 -15.27 33.68 -22.27
N THR A 334 -14.91 33.04 -23.38
CA THR A 334 -13.98 33.43 -24.45
C THR A 334 -12.46 33.31 -24.25
N CYS A 335 -11.94 32.33 -25.02
CA CYS A 335 -10.81 32.38 -25.96
C CYS A 335 -9.35 32.40 -25.46
N ASP A 336 -8.65 31.37 -25.95
CA ASP A 336 -7.25 31.30 -26.39
C ASP A 336 -6.16 31.55 -25.35
N ASP A 337 -5.66 30.46 -24.76
CA ASP A 337 -4.22 30.18 -24.62
C ASP A 337 -3.99 28.85 -23.86
N VAL A 338 -3.99 27.73 -24.59
CA VAL A 338 -3.52 26.44 -24.07
C VAL A 338 -2.51 25.85 -25.06
N ASP A 339 -1.36 26.52 -25.21
CA ASP A 339 -0.18 25.94 -25.87
C ASP A 339 1.17 26.41 -25.27
N MET A 340 1.19 27.17 -24.17
CA MET A 340 2.42 27.74 -23.58
C MET A 340 3.01 26.99 -22.36
N LEU A 341 2.32 26.00 -21.79
CA LEU A 341 2.75 25.40 -20.49
C LEU A 341 3.62 24.13 -20.60
N THR A 342 3.84 23.59 -21.79
CA THR A 342 4.73 22.43 -22.00
C THR A 342 6.15 22.77 -22.44
N ALA A 343 6.48 24.05 -22.69
CA ALA A 343 7.81 24.46 -23.17
C ALA A 343 8.65 25.26 -22.15
N ALA A 344 8.08 25.70 -21.02
CA ALA A 344 8.78 26.58 -20.07
C ALA A 344 9.68 25.85 -19.05
N ASN A 345 9.71 24.51 -19.01
CA ASN A 345 10.62 23.75 -18.13
C ASN A 345 11.87 23.22 -18.84
N SER A 346 12.15 23.68 -20.05
CA SER A 346 13.32 23.24 -20.81
C SER A 346 13.95 24.35 -21.64
N THR A 347 14.11 25.57 -21.10
CA THR A 347 15.07 26.57 -21.60
C THR A 347 15.03 27.82 -20.72
N GLU A 348 15.97 27.89 -19.76
CA GLU A 348 16.61 29.10 -19.22
C GLU A 348 17.56 28.58 -18.12
N GLY A 349 18.88 28.74 -18.16
CA GLY A 349 19.71 29.61 -18.97
C GLY A 349 20.88 30.02 -18.08
N GLN A 350 22.05 29.38 -18.28
CA GLN A 350 23.31 29.98 -17.86
C GLN A 350 23.46 31.33 -18.55
N GLY A 351 23.75 32.36 -17.77
CA GLY A 351 24.10 33.67 -18.31
C GLY A 351 24.62 34.58 -17.22
N ASN A 352 25.94 34.63 -17.05
CA ASN A 352 26.65 35.83 -16.65
C ASN A 352 28.09 35.72 -17.18
N GLY A 353 28.44 36.61 -18.12
CA GLY A 353 29.72 36.62 -18.81
C GLY A 353 30.81 37.37 -18.05
N ILE A 354 32.01 37.39 -18.65
CA ILE A 354 33.01 38.48 -18.69
C ILE A 354 34.02 38.12 -19.81
N GLY A 355 34.15 39.02 -20.79
CA GLY A 355 35.41 39.60 -21.30
C GLY A 355 36.53 38.74 -21.94
N LEU A 356 36.85 39.15 -23.18
CA LEU A 356 38.20 39.39 -23.77
C LEU A 356 38.85 38.33 -24.70
N ILE A 357 39.07 38.82 -25.94
CA ILE A 357 40.30 38.79 -26.77
C ILE A 357 40.63 37.55 -27.63
N ASP A 358 40.65 37.84 -28.94
CA ASP A 358 41.47 37.42 -30.09
C ASP A 358 41.67 35.98 -30.61
N ASP A 359 41.86 36.01 -31.93
CA ASP A 359 42.62 35.12 -32.82
C ASP A 359 42.08 33.75 -33.23
N GLY A 360 41.58 33.70 -34.49
CA GLY A 360 42.40 33.16 -35.58
C GLY A 360 42.20 31.69 -36.00
N LYS A 361 41.95 31.52 -37.32
CA LYS A 361 42.26 30.35 -38.17
C LYS A 361 41.44 29.07 -37.89
N ASP A 362 41.13 28.19 -38.82
CA ASP A 362 41.41 28.02 -40.24
C ASP A 362 40.48 26.90 -40.77
N SER A 363 40.17 26.94 -42.07
CA SER A 363 40.12 25.77 -42.98
C SER A 363 39.12 24.61 -42.71
N SER A 364 38.12 24.39 -43.58
CA SER A 364 38.16 23.49 -44.78
C SER A 364 38.14 21.99 -44.40
N ALA A 365 37.52 21.03 -45.08
CA ALA A 365 36.65 20.89 -46.24
C ALA A 365 36.21 19.40 -46.26
N TYR A 366 35.49 19.01 -47.32
CA TYR A 366 35.13 17.66 -47.81
C TYR A 366 33.69 17.18 -47.46
N VAL A 367 32.69 17.23 -48.38
CA VAL A 367 32.56 16.64 -49.75
C VAL A 367 32.67 15.12 -49.63
N THR A 368 31.73 14.22 -49.96
CA THR A 368 30.63 14.07 -50.93
C THR A 368 29.92 12.76 -50.53
N GLY A 369 28.70 12.41 -50.90
CA GLY A 369 27.77 12.94 -51.88
C GLY A 369 26.69 11.90 -52.16
N ASN A 370 25.60 12.40 -52.77
CA ASN A 370 24.72 11.75 -53.74
C ASN A 370 23.89 10.52 -53.32
N ASP A 371 22.63 10.39 -53.72
CA ASP A 371 21.65 11.30 -54.35
C ASP A 371 20.37 10.45 -54.51
N LYS A 372 19.20 11.07 -54.26
CA LYS A 372 17.93 10.97 -55.04
C LYS A 372 17.24 9.60 -55.20
N LYS A 373 15.92 9.47 -55.30
CA LYS A 373 14.68 10.28 -55.17
C LYS A 373 13.55 9.31 -55.66
N PHE A 374 12.29 9.74 -55.50
CA PHE A 374 11.09 9.34 -56.27
C PHE A 374 10.41 8.01 -55.86
N ASP A 375 9.08 7.87 -55.80
CA ASP A 375 7.94 8.80 -55.88
C ASP A 375 6.68 8.12 -55.30
N LYS A 376 5.63 8.93 -55.14
CA LYS A 376 4.27 8.65 -54.66
C LYS A 376 3.39 7.83 -55.63
N ASN A 377 2.36 7.15 -55.10
CA ASN A 377 0.90 7.43 -55.30
C ASN A 377 -0.03 6.20 -55.37
N ASN A 378 -1.16 6.36 -54.65
CA ASN A 378 -2.57 5.98 -54.95
C ASN A 378 -3.01 4.51 -55.04
N VAL A 379 -4.15 4.19 -54.36
CA VAL A 379 -5.52 4.05 -54.94
C VAL A 379 -6.47 3.34 -53.91
N HIS A 380 -7.61 3.98 -53.58
CA HIS A 380 -8.86 3.45 -52.97
C HIS A 380 -9.77 2.80 -54.07
N PRO A 381 -11.00 2.20 -53.88
CA PRO A 381 -11.95 2.22 -52.74
C PRO A 381 -12.77 0.89 -52.46
N GLU A 382 -13.63 0.97 -51.43
CA GLU A 382 -14.99 0.40 -51.15
C GLU A 382 -15.58 -0.84 -51.88
N ASN A 383 -16.21 -1.77 -51.12
CA ASN A 383 -17.68 -1.91 -51.05
C ASN A 383 -18.18 -3.11 -50.17
N ASP A 384 -19.38 -2.90 -49.60
CA ASP A 384 -20.22 -3.77 -48.76
C ASP A 384 -20.80 -5.02 -49.47
N ILE A 385 -21.40 -5.95 -48.67
CA ILE A 385 -22.78 -6.51 -48.80
C ILE A 385 -22.92 -8.03 -48.49
N ASN A 386 -23.87 -8.30 -47.57
CA ASN A 386 -24.81 -9.43 -47.35
C ASN A 386 -24.46 -10.76 -46.66
N SER A 387 -25.26 -11.00 -45.59
CA SER A 387 -25.74 -12.28 -45.07
C SER A 387 -27.05 -12.74 -45.75
N PRO A 388 -27.48 -14.00 -45.59
CA PRO A 388 -28.87 -14.42 -45.73
C PRO A 388 -29.49 -15.04 -44.46
N ASN A 389 -30.82 -15.11 -44.45
CA ASN A 389 -31.71 -15.31 -43.29
C ASN A 389 -32.74 -16.45 -43.54
N LYS A 390 -33.44 -16.87 -42.45
CA LYS A 390 -34.71 -17.66 -42.31
C LYS A 390 -34.60 -19.19 -42.12
N ARG A 391 -35.40 -19.89 -41.27
CA ARG A 391 -36.86 -19.83 -40.90
C ARG A 391 -37.11 -20.61 -39.56
N VAL A 392 -37.84 -20.13 -38.54
CA VAL A 392 -39.31 -20.22 -38.15
C VAL A 392 -39.85 -21.55 -37.55
N HIS A 393 -40.41 -21.46 -36.32
CA HIS A 393 -41.69 -21.99 -35.76
C HIS A 393 -41.58 -22.09 -34.21
N ASP A 394 -42.56 -21.92 -33.31
CA ASP A 394 -43.89 -21.30 -33.23
C ASP A 394 -44.39 -21.46 -31.75
N GLY A 395 -45.30 -20.59 -31.27
CA GLY A 395 -46.38 -20.99 -30.33
C GLY A 395 -46.28 -20.80 -28.79
N GLY A 396 -46.89 -19.69 -28.30
CA GLY A 396 -47.82 -19.60 -27.13
C GLY A 396 -47.25 -19.63 -25.69
N LYS A 397 -47.75 -18.91 -24.66
CA LYS A 397 -48.95 -18.07 -24.43
C LYS A 397 -48.65 -17.08 -23.28
N MET A 398 -49.31 -15.91 -23.33
CA MET A 398 -49.37 -14.87 -22.30
C MET A 398 -50.45 -15.17 -21.25
N GLU A 399 -50.27 -14.70 -20.01
CA GLU A 399 -51.34 -14.25 -19.12
C GLU A 399 -50.89 -12.98 -18.37
N GLU A 400 -51.63 -11.88 -18.60
CA GLU A 400 -51.62 -10.64 -17.82
C GLU A 400 -52.50 -10.80 -16.57
N SER A 401 -52.12 -10.19 -15.44
CA SER A 401 -53.10 -9.75 -14.43
C SER A 401 -52.66 -8.48 -13.69
N GLN A 402 -53.32 -7.41 -14.11
CA GLN A 402 -53.79 -6.20 -13.45
C GLN A 402 -53.34 -5.81 -12.02
N CYS A 403 -52.98 -4.53 -11.91
CA CYS A 403 -53.01 -3.68 -10.72
C CYS A 403 -54.41 -3.55 -10.11
N LEU A 404 -54.48 -3.53 -8.77
CA LEU A 404 -55.61 -2.97 -8.02
C LEU A 404 -55.10 -2.24 -6.76
N ASN A 405 -55.42 -0.95 -6.71
CA ASN A 405 -55.38 -0.08 -5.52
C ASN A 405 -56.32 -0.62 -4.44
N ASN A 406 -55.96 -0.46 -3.17
CA ASN A 406 -56.97 -0.11 -2.17
C ASN A 406 -56.41 0.68 -0.96
N HIS A 407 -57.22 1.66 -0.57
CA HIS A 407 -57.07 2.63 0.51
C HIS A 407 -57.48 2.05 1.89
N ASN A 408 -57.15 2.82 2.94
CA ASN A 408 -57.59 2.75 4.36
C ASN A 408 -56.73 1.82 5.23
N GLY A 409 -56.08 2.22 6.32
CA GLY A 409 -56.30 3.32 7.25
C GLY A 409 -56.71 2.73 8.61
N CYS A 410 -55.83 2.71 9.63
CA CYS A 410 -56.18 2.97 11.03
C CYS A 410 -54.96 2.90 11.96
N LYS A 411 -54.97 3.81 12.94
CA LYS A 411 -54.13 3.89 14.13
C LYS A 411 -54.20 2.61 14.97
N LEU A 412 -53.11 2.26 15.66
CA LEU A 412 -53.19 1.75 17.03
C LEU A 412 -51.89 2.04 17.80
N THR A 413 -52.07 2.87 18.82
CA THR A 413 -51.15 3.18 19.91
C THR A 413 -51.48 2.24 21.05
N ILE A 414 -50.56 1.41 21.58
CA ILE A 414 -50.59 0.96 22.98
C ILE A 414 -49.14 0.79 23.49
N ARG A 415 -48.89 1.40 24.65
CA ARG A 415 -47.72 1.28 25.52
C ARG A 415 -47.68 -0.09 26.21
N SER A 416 -46.48 -0.61 26.42
CA SER A 416 -45.95 -0.98 27.75
C SER A 416 -44.46 -1.18 27.65
#